data_AF-A0AA41W1P0-F1
#
_entry.id   AF-A0AA41W1P0-F1
#
_cell.length_a   1.000
_cell.length_b   1.000
_cell.length_c   1.000
_cell.angle_alpha   90.00
_cell.angle_beta   90.00
_cell.angle_gamma   90.00
#
_symmetry.space_group_name_H-M   'P 1'
#
loop_
_entity.id
_entity.type
_entity.pdbx_description
1 polymer ?
#
loop_
_entity_poly.entity_id
_entity_poly.type
_entity_poly.pdbx_seq_one_letter_code
_entity_poly.pdbx_strand_id
1 'polypeptide(L)'
;CIELYREEDGVQKAGFYSLEMAEDLKLDPKQHHVIAFEDPKDSKNFCYIIQAHMEMLGNGTAFVVARPPKDAFRDAKANGFNVTVIRKGELSLNVDQPLEEVEEQISEIGSKIYHDKIMRERSVNIHSLMKGVFGSNKPSQRRRGPKQTLKKPDES
;
A
#
# COMPACT_ATOMS: atom_id res chain seq x y z
N CYS A 1 -16.49 -1.14 -2.89
CA CYS A 1 -15.71 -0.72 -4.07
C CYS A 1 -16.65 -0.14 -5.09
N ILE A 2 -16.16 0.68 -6.03
CA ILE A 2 -17.00 1.25 -7.08
C ILE A 2 -16.86 0.40 -8.36
N GLU A 3 -18.00 0.03 -8.93
CA GLU A 3 -18.07 -0.72 -10.20
C GLU A 3 -18.66 0.22 -11.25
N LEU A 4 -18.00 0.27 -12.41
CA LEU A 4 -18.37 1.14 -13.52
C LEU A 4 -18.93 0.29 -14.65
N TYR A 5 -19.94 0.83 -15.31
CA TYR A 5 -20.52 0.28 -16.52
C TYR A 5 -20.34 1.30 -17.62
N ARG A 6 -19.50 0.97 -18.59
CA ARG A 6 -19.22 1.83 -19.75
C ARG A 6 -19.82 1.20 -20.99
N GLU A 7 -20.36 2.03 -21.85
CA GLU A 7 -20.78 1.61 -23.19
C GLU A 7 -19.62 1.93 -24.14
N GLU A 8 -19.06 0.91 -24.76
CA GLU A 8 -17.97 1.04 -25.72
C GLU A 8 -18.35 0.22 -26.95
N ASP A 9 -18.44 0.89 -28.11
CA ASP A 9 -18.88 0.29 -29.39
C ASP A 9 -20.22 -0.47 -29.31
N GLY A 10 -21.17 0.00 -28.49
CA GLY A 10 -22.47 -0.63 -28.27
C GLY A 10 -22.42 -1.89 -27.39
N VAL A 11 -21.28 -2.19 -26.79
CA VAL A 11 -21.12 -3.29 -25.82
C VAL A 11 -20.96 -2.70 -24.42
N GLN A 12 -21.80 -3.17 -23.49
CA GLN A 12 -21.66 -2.82 -22.08
C GLN A 12 -20.49 -3.59 -21.45
N LYS A 13 -19.51 -2.86 -20.93
CA LYS A 13 -18.37 -3.41 -20.18
C LYS A 13 -18.48 -3.00 -18.71
N ALA A 14 -18.30 -3.97 -17.82
CA ALA A 14 -18.24 -3.76 -16.39
C ALA A 14 -16.79 -3.88 -15.89
N GLY A 15 -16.40 -3.04 -14.94
CA GLY A 15 -15.07 -3.10 -14.33
C GLY A 15 -15.00 -2.30 -13.04
N PHE A 16 -13.96 -2.53 -12.25
CA PHE A 16 -13.72 -1.69 -11.07
C PHE A 16 -13.18 -0.33 -11.49
N TYR A 17 -13.65 0.71 -10.81
CA TYR A 17 -12.94 1.98 -10.83
C TYR A 17 -11.57 1.78 -10.18
N SER A 18 -10.50 2.16 -10.89
CA SER A 18 -9.12 2.04 -10.42
C SER A 18 -8.33 3.30 -10.70
N LEU A 19 -7.42 3.65 -9.79
CA LEU A 19 -6.55 4.82 -9.88
C LEU A 19 -5.07 4.42 -9.72
N GLU A 20 -4.17 5.06 -10.45
CA GLU A 20 -2.71 4.91 -10.30
C GLU A 20 -2.24 5.69 -9.07
N MET A 21 -1.63 5.03 -8.09
CA MET A 21 -1.32 5.64 -6.79
C MET A 21 0.05 6.31 -6.69
N ALA A 22 0.95 6.10 -7.63
CA ALA A 22 2.36 6.48 -7.49
C ALA A 22 2.96 6.84 -8.86
N GLU A 23 2.21 7.62 -9.64
CA GLU A 23 2.60 8.01 -10.99
C GLU A 23 3.93 8.80 -10.99
N ASP A 24 4.13 9.65 -9.98
CA ASP A 24 5.34 10.44 -9.75
C ASP A 24 6.60 9.56 -9.56
N LEU A 25 6.43 8.38 -8.98
CA LEU A 25 7.50 7.41 -8.73
C LEU A 25 7.85 6.56 -9.96
N LYS A 26 7.06 6.62 -11.05
CA LYS A 26 7.28 5.90 -12.32
C LYS A 26 7.62 4.42 -12.13
N LEU A 27 6.84 3.75 -11.27
CA LEU A 27 7.07 2.34 -10.93
C LEU A 27 6.69 1.40 -12.08
N ASP A 28 7.43 0.29 -12.22
CA ASP A 28 7.13 -0.80 -13.15
C ASP A 28 6.97 -2.13 -12.38
N PRO A 29 5.77 -2.73 -12.35
CA PRO A 29 4.54 -2.28 -13.02
C PRO A 29 3.91 -1.04 -12.36
N LYS A 30 3.07 -0.33 -13.12
CA LYS A 30 2.24 0.76 -12.59
C LYS A 30 1.34 0.27 -11.45
N GLN A 31 1.25 1.06 -10.39
CA GLN A 31 0.54 0.67 -9.18
C GLN A 31 -0.92 1.14 -9.22
N HIS A 32 -1.77 0.37 -9.90
CA HIS A 32 -3.21 0.61 -9.98
C HIS A 32 -3.95 -0.01 -8.80
N HIS A 33 -4.82 0.77 -8.18
CA HIS A 33 -5.59 0.37 -7.01
C HIS A 33 -7.09 0.52 -7.24
N VAL A 34 -7.86 -0.45 -6.80
CA VAL A 34 -9.30 -0.30 -6.59
C VAL A 34 -9.55 0.43 -5.28
N ILE A 35 -10.50 1.36 -5.29
CA ILE A 35 -10.85 2.15 -4.10
C ILE A 35 -11.98 1.47 -3.33
N ALA A 36 -11.75 1.29 -2.03
CA ALA A 36 -12.74 0.86 -1.07
C ALA A 36 -12.90 1.92 0.03
N PHE A 37 -14.09 2.02 0.61
CA PHE A 37 -14.38 2.97 1.68
C PHE A 37 -14.87 2.21 2.90
N GLU A 38 -14.39 2.61 4.07
CA GLU A 38 -14.92 2.14 5.35
C GLU A 38 -16.29 2.77 5.65
N ASP A 39 -16.46 4.06 5.34
CA ASP A 39 -17.74 4.76 5.50
C ASP A 39 -18.61 4.60 4.24
N PRO A 40 -19.81 3.97 4.33
CA PRO A 40 -20.72 3.85 3.20
C PRO A 40 -21.17 5.21 2.62
N LYS A 41 -21.20 6.27 3.45
CA LYS A 41 -21.54 7.62 2.99
C LYS A 41 -20.48 8.14 2.02
N ASP A 42 -19.21 7.95 2.35
CA ASP A 42 -18.11 8.37 1.49
C ASP A 42 -18.12 7.59 0.17
N SER A 43 -18.37 6.28 0.24
CA SER A 43 -18.56 5.46 -0.97
C SER A 43 -19.68 5.99 -1.86
N LYS A 44 -20.79 6.46 -1.28
CA LYS A 44 -21.93 6.99 -2.02
C LYS A 44 -21.63 8.36 -2.63
N ASN A 45 -21.02 9.25 -1.86
CA ASN A 45 -20.61 10.56 -2.34
C ASN A 45 -19.62 10.44 -3.50
N PHE A 46 -18.62 9.57 -3.38
CA PHE A 46 -17.65 9.34 -4.45
C PHE A 46 -18.30 8.79 -5.72
N CYS A 47 -19.29 7.90 -5.58
CA CYS A 47 -20.03 7.41 -6.75
C CYS A 47 -20.82 8.51 -7.47
N TYR A 48 -21.40 9.47 -6.73
CA TYR A 48 -22.07 10.61 -7.36
C TYR A 48 -21.09 11.48 -8.15
N ILE A 49 -19.88 11.71 -7.62
CA ILE A 49 -18.83 12.47 -8.31
C ILE A 49 -18.43 11.77 -9.61
N ILE A 50 -18.17 10.45 -9.55
CA ILE A 50 -17.84 9.67 -10.76
C ILE A 50 -19.00 9.70 -11.75
N GLN A 51 -20.23 9.49 -11.28
CA GLN A 51 -21.41 9.48 -12.14
C GLN A 51 -21.57 10.83 -12.87
N ALA A 52 -21.48 11.95 -12.16
CA ALA A 52 -21.54 13.29 -12.74
C ALA A 52 -20.45 13.51 -13.80
N HIS A 53 -19.23 13.02 -13.55
CA HIS A 53 -18.14 13.08 -14.52
C HIS A 53 -18.41 12.22 -15.76
N MET A 54 -18.93 10.99 -15.60
CA MET A 54 -19.27 10.11 -16.72
C MET A 54 -20.43 10.64 -17.57
N GLU A 55 -21.43 11.24 -16.92
CA GLU A 55 -22.56 11.90 -17.59
C GLU A 55 -22.07 13.10 -18.40
N MET A 56 -21.13 13.89 -17.87
CA MET A 56 -20.49 14.99 -18.60
C MET A 56 -19.73 14.52 -19.85
N LEU A 57 -19.05 13.38 -19.77
CA LEU A 57 -18.34 12.78 -20.91
C LEU A 57 -19.25 12.00 -21.88
N GLY A 58 -20.51 11.75 -21.50
CA GLY A 58 -21.47 10.97 -22.28
C GLY A 58 -21.08 9.49 -22.46
N ASN A 59 -20.26 8.92 -21.56
CA ASN A 59 -19.58 7.64 -21.79
C ASN A 59 -19.86 6.53 -20.74
N GLY A 60 -20.96 6.63 -19.98
CA GLY A 60 -21.47 5.49 -19.21
C GLY A 60 -22.15 5.87 -17.90
N THR A 61 -22.26 4.88 -17.00
CA THR A 61 -22.90 4.99 -15.69
C THR A 61 -22.03 4.34 -14.59
N ALA A 62 -22.07 4.91 -13.39
CA ALA A 62 -21.35 4.40 -12.22
C ALA A 62 -22.33 3.89 -11.16
N PHE A 63 -22.01 2.77 -10.52
CA PHE A 63 -22.83 2.20 -9.44
C PHE A 63 -21.97 1.87 -8.21
N VAL A 64 -22.50 2.17 -7.02
CA VAL A 64 -21.92 1.64 -5.77
C VAL A 64 -22.31 0.19 -5.62
N VAL A 65 -21.32 -0.70 -5.64
CA VAL A 65 -21.54 -2.09 -5.24
C VAL A 65 -20.93 -2.31 -3.87
N ALA A 66 -21.81 -2.42 -2.88
CA ALA A 66 -21.44 -2.84 -1.54
C ALA A 66 -21.06 -4.33 -1.59
N ARG A 67 -19.76 -4.60 -1.78
CA ARG A 67 -19.19 -5.94 -1.61
C ARG A 67 -18.48 -6.02 -0.26
N PRO A 68 -18.55 -7.15 0.44
CA PRO A 68 -17.69 -7.40 1.59
C PRO A 68 -16.22 -7.15 1.21
N PRO A 69 -15.40 -6.50 2.06
CA PRO A 69 -14.01 -6.19 1.74
C PRO A 69 -13.19 -7.41 1.28
N LYS A 70 -13.50 -8.60 1.82
CA LYS A 70 -12.83 -9.86 1.47
C LYS A 70 -13.05 -10.26 0.01
N ASP A 71 -14.28 -10.14 -0.49
CA ASP A 71 -14.61 -10.56 -1.86
C ASP A 71 -14.08 -9.56 -2.87
N ALA A 72 -14.24 -8.26 -2.61
CA ALA A 72 -13.69 -7.22 -3.47
C ALA A 72 -12.16 -7.26 -3.52
N PHE A 73 -11.49 -7.53 -2.40
CA PHE A 73 -10.04 -7.67 -2.37
C PHE A 73 -9.56 -8.88 -3.18
N ARG A 74 -10.22 -10.03 -3.05
CA ARG A 74 -9.88 -11.24 -3.81
C ARG A 74 -10.05 -11.01 -5.30
N ASP A 75 -11.18 -10.43 -5.72
CA ASP A 75 -11.47 -10.18 -7.12
C ASP A 75 -10.52 -9.12 -7.70
N ALA A 76 -10.24 -8.03 -6.98
CA ALA A 76 -9.27 -7.02 -7.39
C ALA A 76 -7.87 -7.63 -7.58
N LYS A 77 -7.42 -8.45 -6.63
CA LYS A 77 -6.11 -9.12 -6.70
C LYS A 77 -6.02 -10.13 -7.85
N ALA A 78 -7.10 -10.88 -8.10
CA ALA A 78 -7.16 -11.80 -9.24
C ALA A 78 -7.03 -11.08 -10.59
N ASN A 79 -7.45 -9.80 -10.64
CA ASN A 79 -7.33 -8.94 -11.82
C ASN A 79 -6.05 -8.07 -11.82
N GLY A 80 -5.10 -8.32 -10.91
CA GLY A 80 -3.82 -7.60 -10.86
C GLY A 80 -3.86 -6.23 -10.18
N PHE A 81 -5.00 -5.85 -9.59
CA PHE A 81 -5.12 -4.59 -8.86
C PHE A 81 -4.66 -4.72 -7.40
N ASN A 82 -4.10 -3.65 -6.89
CA ASN A 82 -4.02 -3.41 -5.45
C ASN A 82 -5.34 -2.82 -4.93
N VAL A 83 -5.45 -2.63 -3.61
CA VAL A 83 -6.63 -2.03 -3.00
C VAL A 83 -6.18 -0.96 -2.02
N THR A 84 -6.74 0.25 -2.18
CA THR A 84 -6.66 1.31 -1.17
C THR A 84 -7.98 1.36 -0.43
N VAL A 85 -7.94 1.26 0.89
CA VAL A 85 -9.12 1.43 1.75
C VAL A 85 -9.04 2.81 2.37
N ILE A 86 -9.97 3.68 2.04
CA ILE A 86 -10.15 4.99 2.66
C ILE A 86 -10.88 4.80 3.98
N ARG A 87 -10.20 5.10 5.08
CA ARG A 87 -10.79 4.98 6.42
C ARG A 87 -11.66 6.17 6.73
N LYS A 88 -12.54 6.00 7.70
CA LYS A 88 -13.45 7.07 8.13
C LYS A 88 -12.65 8.31 8.57
N GLY A 89 -12.92 9.45 7.94
CA GLY A 89 -12.28 10.73 8.24
C GLY A 89 -10.90 10.95 7.60
N GLU A 90 -10.39 10.01 6.80
CA GLU A 90 -9.17 10.24 6.00
C GLU A 90 -9.43 11.11 4.76
N LEU A 91 -10.67 11.11 4.26
CA LEU A 91 -11.09 11.87 3.10
C LEU A 91 -12.42 12.58 3.39
N SER A 92 -12.51 13.85 3.06
CA SER A 92 -13.75 14.63 3.19
C SER A 92 -14.33 14.90 1.81
N LEU A 93 -15.32 14.10 1.42
CA LEU A 93 -15.95 14.18 0.11
C LEU A 93 -17.15 15.14 0.10
N ASN A 94 -17.09 16.14 -0.78
CA ASN A 94 -18.25 16.92 -1.21
C ASN A 94 -18.65 16.51 -2.64
N VAL A 95 -19.94 16.26 -2.88
CA VAL A 95 -20.45 15.76 -4.16
C VAL A 95 -20.28 16.73 -5.32
N ASP A 96 -20.08 18.01 -5.03
CA ASP A 96 -19.84 19.05 -6.04
C ASP A 96 -18.34 19.20 -6.41
N GLN A 97 -17.45 18.42 -5.77
CA GLN A 97 -16.02 18.47 -6.10
C GLN A 97 -15.75 17.83 -7.47
N PRO A 98 -14.81 18.39 -8.25
CA PRO A 98 -14.37 17.75 -9.48
C PRO A 98 -13.66 16.43 -9.19
N LEU A 99 -13.85 15.45 -10.07
CA LEU A 99 -13.27 14.11 -9.91
C LEU A 99 -11.73 14.16 -9.78
N GLU A 100 -11.07 15.03 -10.54
CA GLU A 100 -9.61 15.20 -10.54
C GLU A 100 -9.05 15.57 -9.16
N GLU A 101 -9.67 16.53 -8.46
CA GLU A 101 -9.24 16.91 -7.09
C GLU A 101 -9.41 15.76 -6.10
N VAL A 102 -10.47 14.98 -6.25
CA VAL A 102 -10.73 13.82 -5.39
C VAL A 102 -9.74 12.69 -5.68
N GLU A 103 -9.44 12.44 -6.95
CA GLU A 103 -8.43 11.49 -7.39
C GLU A 103 -7.05 11.87 -6.84
N GLU A 104 -6.67 13.15 -6.89
CA GLU A 104 -5.41 13.63 -6.33
C GLU A 104 -5.31 13.29 -4.84
N GLN A 105 -6.32 13.61 -4.04
CA GLN A 105 -6.34 13.31 -2.59
C GLN A 105 -6.27 11.80 -2.30
N ILE A 106 -7.01 10.99 -3.07
CA ILE A 106 -6.98 9.54 -2.94
C ILE A 106 -5.59 9.00 -3.31
N SER A 107 -4.97 9.52 -4.37
CA SER A 107 -3.62 9.11 -4.78
C SER A 107 -2.59 9.50 -3.74
N GLU A 108 -2.70 10.66 -3.10
CA GLU A 108 -1.84 11.07 -1.98
C GLU A 108 -1.95 10.10 -0.80
N ILE A 109 -3.15 9.64 -0.46
CA ILE A 109 -3.36 8.65 0.59
C ILE A 109 -2.72 7.31 0.20
N GLY A 110 -2.98 6.84 -1.02
CA GLY A 110 -2.50 5.54 -1.49
C GLY A 110 -1.01 5.47 -1.81
N SER A 111 -0.38 6.60 -2.14
CA SER A 111 1.05 6.68 -2.51
C SER A 111 1.98 6.47 -1.33
N LYS A 112 1.51 6.72 -0.09
CA LYS A 112 2.34 6.68 1.14
C LYS A 112 3.04 5.35 1.32
N ILE A 113 2.38 4.23 1.02
CA ILE A 113 2.98 2.90 1.17
C ILE A 113 4.20 2.70 0.26
N TYR A 114 4.21 3.35 -0.90
CA TYR A 114 5.28 3.25 -1.89
C TYR A 114 6.45 4.14 -1.51
N HIS A 115 6.16 5.36 -1.08
CA HIS A 115 7.16 6.28 -0.52
C HIS A 115 7.87 5.65 0.68
N ASP A 116 7.11 5.08 1.63
CA ASP A 116 7.66 4.41 2.81
C ASP A 116 8.52 3.20 2.45
N LYS A 117 8.07 2.39 1.48
CA LYS A 117 8.83 1.22 1.01
C LYS A 117 10.17 1.64 0.41
N ILE A 118 10.18 2.65 -0.46
CA ILE A 118 11.41 3.17 -1.08
C ILE A 118 12.35 3.75 0.00
N MET A 119 11.82 4.54 0.94
CA MET A 119 12.62 5.10 2.02
C MET A 119 13.22 4.02 2.93
N ARG A 120 12.47 2.94 3.19
CA ARG A 120 12.97 1.79 3.95
C ARG A 120 14.06 1.03 3.20
N GLU A 121 13.90 0.80 1.90
CA GLU A 121 14.93 0.14 1.07
C GLU A 121 16.21 0.97 0.97
N ARG A 122 16.10 2.30 0.98
CA ARG A 122 17.25 3.22 0.98
C ARG A 122 17.91 3.39 2.35
N SER A 123 17.30 2.92 3.43
CA SER A 123 17.88 3.00 4.77
C SER A 123 19.09 2.07 4.87
N VAL A 124 20.29 2.65 4.71
CA VAL A 124 21.54 1.93 4.89
C VAL A 124 21.63 1.48 6.35
N ASN A 125 21.85 0.18 6.58
CA ASN A 125 21.95 -0.36 7.94
C ASN A 125 23.21 0.20 8.62
N ILE A 126 23.07 1.30 9.38
CA ILE A 126 24.18 2.03 10.04
C ILE A 126 25.03 1.09 10.92
N HIS A 127 24.42 0.03 11.45
CA HIS A 127 25.11 -1.00 12.22
C HIS A 127 26.17 -1.77 11.39
N SER A 128 25.97 -1.95 10.08
CA SER A 128 26.97 -2.54 9.18
C SER A 128 28.12 -1.59 8.85
N LEU A 129 27.86 -0.28 8.79
CA LEU A 129 28.92 0.73 8.58
C LEU A 129 29.82 0.87 9.81
N MET A 130 29.27 0.82 11.03
CA MET A 130 30.07 0.84 12.25
C MET A 130 31.00 -0.39 12.38
N LYS A 131 30.59 -1.57 11.92
CA LYS A 131 31.49 -2.75 11.90
C LYS A 131 32.64 -2.63 10.88
N GLY A 132 32.50 -1.78 9.85
CA GLY A 132 33.53 -1.57 8.83
C GLY A 132 34.56 -0.49 9.19
N VAL A 133 34.22 0.47 10.05
CA VAL A 133 35.10 1.61 10.40
C VAL A 133 35.88 1.41 11.69
N PHE A 134 35.44 0.52 12.59
CA PHE A 134 36.26 0.09 13.72
C PHE A 134 37.15 -1.07 13.29
N GLY A 135 38.35 -0.73 12.80
CA GLY A 135 39.44 -1.67 12.63
C GLY A 135 39.57 -2.54 13.88
N SER A 136 39.51 -3.84 13.67
CA SER A 136 39.70 -4.88 14.69
C SER A 136 41.11 -4.81 15.29
N ASN A 137 41.35 -3.81 16.14
CA ASN A 137 42.44 -3.86 17.09
C ASN A 137 42.03 -4.84 18.19
N LYS A 138 42.53 -6.07 18.05
CA LYS A 138 42.58 -7.08 19.12
C LYS A 138 43.07 -6.41 20.42
N PRO A 139 42.31 -6.42 21.51
CA PRO A 139 42.91 -6.34 22.82
C PRO A 139 43.45 -7.73 23.17
N SER A 140 44.76 -7.79 23.38
CA SER A 140 45.45 -8.96 23.96
C SER A 140 44.87 -9.27 25.35
N GLN A 141 43.91 -10.20 25.44
CA GLN A 141 43.58 -10.80 26.72
C GLN A 141 44.67 -11.81 27.09
N ARG A 142 45.52 -11.40 28.04
CA ARG A 142 46.39 -12.27 28.83
C ARG A 142 45.58 -13.44 29.35
N ARG A 143 45.83 -14.64 28.83
CA ARG A 143 45.37 -15.91 29.39
C ARG A 143 46.02 -16.09 30.78
N ARG A 144 45.26 -15.90 31.85
CA ARG A 144 45.61 -16.45 33.17
C ARG A 144 45.35 -17.96 33.11
N GLY A 145 46.39 -18.75 33.36
CA GLY A 145 46.35 -20.22 33.27
C GLY A 145 45.36 -20.86 34.24
N PRO A 146 44.89 -22.08 33.96
CA PRO A 146 43.99 -22.81 34.84
C PRO A 146 44.74 -23.27 36.09
N LYS A 147 44.23 -22.92 37.28
CA LYS A 147 44.61 -23.57 38.54
C LYS A 147 44.20 -25.04 38.45
N GLN A 148 45.18 -25.94 38.50
CA GLN A 148 44.98 -27.37 38.69
C GLN A 148 44.25 -27.61 40.01
N THR A 149 43.05 -28.18 39.94
CA THR A 149 42.44 -28.91 41.05
C THR A 149 42.92 -30.36 40.96
N LEU A 150 43.74 -30.77 41.92
CA LEU A 150 44.22 -32.14 42.08
C LEU A 150 43.03 -33.10 42.28
N LYS A 151 43.01 -34.15 41.47
CA LYS A 151 42.13 -35.32 41.57
C LYS A 151 42.22 -35.94 42.96
N LYS A 152 41.06 -36.29 43.52
CA LYS A 152 40.97 -37.33 44.55
C LYS A 152 41.26 -38.69 43.89
N PRO A 153 42.08 -39.57 44.50
CA PRO A 153 42.07 -40.97 44.16
C PRO A 153 40.95 -41.69 44.93
N ASP A 154 40.26 -42.54 44.19
CA ASP A 154 39.39 -43.62 44.68
C ASP A 154 40.26 -44.88 44.76
N GLU A 155 40.22 -45.62 45.87
CA GLU A 155 40.16 -47.09 45.87
C GLU A 155 40.21 -47.70 47.29
N SER A 156 39.39 -48.75 47.41
CA SER A 156 39.34 -49.85 48.41
C SER A 156 38.58 -49.61 49.71
#